data_AF-A0A0C2CKI3-F1
#
_entry.id   AF-A0A0C2CKI3-F1
#
_cell.length_a   1.000
_cell.length_b   1.000
_cell.length_c   1.000
_cell.angle_alpha   90.00
_cell.angle_beta   90.00
_cell.angle_gamma   90.00
#
_symmetry.space_group_name_H-M   'P 1'
#
loop_
_entity.id
_entity.type
_entity.pdbx_description
1 polymer ?
#
loop_
_entity_poly.entity_id
_entity_poly.type
_entity_poly.pdbx_seq_one_letter_code
_entity_poly.pdbx_strand_id
1 'polypeptide(L)'
;NTLLFGDNIQVVEFDGSTEIGQCLSSLCLKLGIRPALLSGYALYIDDPTTKGLQLLKGKQKLCDCLYEWEVRQRDVLRGRVSADCNATLSLRMRHYWRHLICNETAMERSFLVWRMAEELVCGRIPTSPQLAEQLAALYAQLSYGDAPAQMTEEQFAFITKQFYPSKMLDVACLKSLSWSELCGMGEADAIRVILQVLRKWPLFGCHLQAAGMRTSNERKVFLALADTAVH
;
A
#
# COMPACT_ATOMS: atom_id res chain seq x y z
N ASN A 1 -4.87 8.49 -18.43
CA ASN A 1 -3.43 8.17 -18.63
C ASN A 1 -2.62 8.44 -17.37
N THR A 2 -3.03 7.84 -16.26
CA THR A 2 -2.49 8.16 -14.93
C THR A 2 -2.43 6.86 -14.15
N LEU A 3 -1.23 6.38 -13.87
CA LEU A 3 -1.04 5.30 -12.90
C LEU A 3 -0.74 5.92 -11.55
N LEU A 4 -1.57 5.62 -10.55
CA LEU A 4 -1.40 6.12 -9.18
C LEU A 4 -0.60 5.11 -8.34
N PHE A 5 0.51 5.58 -7.77
CA PHE A 5 1.33 4.88 -6.78
C PHE A 5 1.38 5.71 -5.50
N GLY A 6 0.39 5.56 -4.61
CA GLY A 6 0.18 6.56 -3.56
C GLY A 6 -0.04 7.95 -4.21
N ASP A 7 0.65 8.98 -3.72
CA ASP A 7 0.61 10.34 -4.27
C ASP A 7 1.51 10.55 -5.51
N ASN A 8 2.27 9.53 -5.94
CA ASN A 8 3.16 9.63 -7.10
C ASN A 8 2.52 9.06 -8.37
N ILE A 9 2.36 9.92 -9.38
CA ILE A 9 1.83 9.55 -10.70
C ILE A 9 2.98 9.19 -11.63
N GLN A 10 2.96 8.00 -12.23
CA GLN A 10 3.84 7.71 -13.38
C GLN A 10 3.05 7.67 -14.67
N VAL A 11 3.60 8.34 -15.69
CA VAL A 11 3.13 8.23 -17.06
C VAL A 11 3.84 7.06 -17.73
N VAL A 12 3.06 6.20 -18.38
CA VAL A 12 3.55 5.04 -19.15
C VAL A 12 2.95 5.13 -20.53
N GLU A 13 3.81 4.98 -21.53
CA GLU A 13 3.40 4.93 -22.94
C GLU A 13 2.97 3.51 -23.29
N PHE A 14 1.86 3.40 -24.02
CA PHE A 14 1.32 2.14 -24.51
C PHE A 14 0.65 2.35 -25.87
N ASP A 15 0.55 1.28 -26.63
CA ASP A 15 -0.18 1.22 -27.90
C ASP A 15 -1.34 0.21 -27.85
N GLY A 16 -2.11 0.11 -28.94
CA GLY A 16 -3.26 -0.80 -29.06
C GLY A 16 -2.92 -2.30 -28.99
N SER A 17 -1.63 -2.65 -28.99
CA SER A 17 -1.15 -4.04 -28.89
C SER A 17 -0.49 -4.34 -27.55
N THR A 18 -0.25 -3.33 -26.73
CA THR A 18 0.51 -3.45 -25.48
C THR A 18 -0.22 -4.36 -24.50
N GLU A 19 0.45 -5.44 -24.13
CA GLU A 19 -0.02 -6.36 -23.11
C GLU A 19 0.25 -5.82 -21.70
N ILE A 20 -0.59 -6.20 -20.74
CA ILE A 20 -0.41 -5.85 -19.33
C ILE A 20 0.97 -6.27 -18.81
N GLY A 21 1.48 -7.43 -19.22
CA GLY A 21 2.81 -7.91 -18.83
C GLY A 21 3.95 -7.03 -19.35
N GLN A 22 3.81 -6.46 -20.55
CA GLN A 22 4.79 -5.54 -21.13
C GLN A 22 4.75 -4.19 -20.42
N CYS A 23 3.55 -3.65 -20.20
CA CYS A 23 3.35 -2.42 -19.42
C CYS A 23 3.95 -2.55 -18.01
N LEU A 24 3.63 -3.65 -17.30
CA LEU A 24 4.17 -3.96 -15.98
C LEU A 24 5.71 -4.04 -15.99
N SER A 25 6.29 -4.69 -17.00
CA SER A 25 7.76 -4.81 -17.10
C SER A 25 8.44 -3.45 -17.30
N SER A 26 7.86 -2.60 -18.15
CA SER A 26 8.33 -1.22 -18.36
C SER A 26 8.26 -0.39 -17.07
N LEU A 27 7.16 -0.52 -16.32
CA LEU A 27 6.99 0.09 -15.00
C LEU A 27 8.01 -0.40 -13.98
N CYS A 28 8.25 -1.70 -13.92
CA CYS A 28 9.24 -2.26 -13.01
C CYS A 28 10.64 -1.67 -13.27
N LEU A 29 11.01 -1.58 -14.55
CA LEU A 29 12.29 -0.99 -14.96
C LEU A 29 12.36 0.50 -14.60
N LYS A 30 11.30 1.26 -14.91
CA LYS A 30 11.24 2.71 -14.65
C LYS A 30 11.31 3.03 -13.15
N LEU A 31 10.69 2.20 -12.31
CA LEU A 31 10.70 2.37 -10.85
C LEU A 31 11.95 1.78 -10.19
N GLY A 32 12.83 1.08 -10.93
CA GLY A 32 13.99 0.41 -10.35
C GLY A 32 13.62 -0.69 -9.36
N ILE A 33 12.51 -1.40 -9.60
CA ILE A 33 12.12 -2.60 -8.84
C ILE A 33 12.46 -3.87 -9.63
N ARG A 34 12.41 -5.03 -8.98
CA ARG A 34 12.72 -6.29 -9.66
C ARG A 34 11.70 -6.60 -10.77
N PRO A 35 12.06 -7.45 -11.75
CA PRO A 35 11.12 -7.93 -12.75
C PRO A 35 9.84 -8.48 -12.11
N ALA A 36 8.70 -8.33 -12.78
CA ALA A 36 7.37 -8.68 -12.26
C ALA A 36 7.28 -10.06 -11.57
N LEU A 37 7.93 -11.07 -12.16
CA LEU A 37 7.96 -12.44 -11.63
C LEU A 37 8.69 -12.56 -10.28
N LEU A 38 9.66 -11.69 -10.03
CA LEU A 38 10.51 -11.70 -8.84
C LEU A 38 10.12 -10.62 -7.81
N SER A 39 9.47 -9.55 -8.24
CA SER A 39 9.02 -8.46 -7.35
C SER A 39 7.69 -8.78 -6.66
N GLY A 40 6.84 -9.62 -7.28
CA GLY A 40 5.53 -9.97 -6.73
C GLY A 40 4.49 -8.85 -6.84
N TYR A 41 4.78 -7.79 -7.61
CA TYR A 41 3.83 -6.73 -7.93
C TYR A 41 3.01 -7.07 -9.18
N ALA A 42 1.79 -6.54 -9.21
CA ALA A 42 0.88 -6.68 -10.35
C ALA A 42 0.10 -5.37 -10.57
N LEU A 43 -0.46 -5.23 -11.78
CA LEU A 43 -1.31 -4.13 -12.13
C LEU A 43 -2.77 -4.41 -11.78
N TYR A 44 -3.40 -3.41 -11.21
CA TYR A 44 -4.82 -3.39 -10.87
C TYR A 44 -5.47 -2.19 -11.56
N ILE A 45 -6.75 -2.32 -11.86
CA ILE A 45 -7.61 -1.22 -12.26
C ILE A 45 -8.71 -1.06 -11.21
N ASP A 46 -9.14 0.15 -10.92
CA ASP A 46 -10.32 0.37 -10.08
C ASP A 46 -11.56 -0.25 -10.72
N ASP A 47 -12.48 -0.78 -9.91
CA ASP A 47 -13.75 -1.32 -10.40
C ASP A 47 -14.85 -0.26 -10.23
N PRO A 48 -15.50 0.17 -11.32
CA PRO A 48 -16.51 1.23 -11.27
C PRO A 48 -17.76 0.86 -10.48
N THR A 49 -18.04 -0.44 -10.35
CA THR A 49 -19.25 -0.97 -9.72
C THR A 49 -19.01 -1.23 -8.24
N THR A 50 -17.91 -1.92 -7.92
CA THR A 50 -17.62 -2.34 -6.53
C THR A 50 -16.78 -1.33 -5.77
N LYS A 51 -16.21 -0.32 -6.45
CA LYS A 51 -15.17 0.58 -5.95
C LYS A 51 -13.94 -0.16 -5.40
N GLY A 52 -13.79 -1.43 -5.79
CA GLY A 52 -12.66 -2.28 -5.44
C GLY A 52 -11.53 -2.18 -6.46
N LEU A 53 -10.60 -3.14 -6.40
CA LEU A 53 -9.51 -3.26 -7.34
C LEU A 53 -9.60 -4.58 -8.09
N GLN A 54 -9.59 -4.53 -9.42
CA GLN A 54 -9.57 -5.68 -10.30
C GLN A 54 -8.13 -5.97 -10.76
N LEU A 55 -7.64 -7.19 -10.54
CA LEU A 55 -6.34 -7.64 -11.04
C LEU A 55 -6.34 -7.77 -12.56
N LEU A 56 -5.34 -7.18 -13.21
CA LEU A 56 -5.11 -7.30 -14.65
C LEU A 56 -4.17 -8.49 -14.94
N LYS A 57 -4.54 -9.31 -15.94
CA LYS A 57 -3.78 -10.51 -16.30
C LYS A 57 -2.74 -10.17 -17.38
N GLY A 58 -1.56 -10.77 -17.27
CA GLY A 58 -0.42 -10.44 -18.14
C GLY A 58 -0.67 -10.49 -19.65
N LYS A 59 -1.47 -11.45 -20.12
CA LYS A 59 -1.78 -11.64 -21.56
C LYS A 59 -2.91 -10.77 -22.10
N GLN A 60 -3.60 -10.00 -21.23
CA GLN A 60 -4.64 -9.09 -21.69
C GLN A 60 -4.01 -7.86 -22.32
N LYS A 61 -4.68 -7.27 -23.31
CA LYS A 61 -4.28 -5.97 -23.83
C LYS A 61 -4.75 -4.87 -22.90
N LEU A 62 -3.92 -3.85 -22.70
CA LEU A 62 -4.25 -2.73 -21.83
C LEU A 62 -5.46 -1.96 -22.34
N CYS A 63 -5.52 -1.67 -23.65
CA CYS A 63 -6.65 -0.97 -24.27
C CYS A 63 -7.97 -1.70 -24.11
N ASP A 64 -7.99 -3.03 -24.27
CA ASP A 64 -9.20 -3.84 -24.07
C ASP A 64 -9.68 -3.74 -22.62
N CYS A 65 -8.76 -3.74 -21.65
CA CYS A 65 -9.09 -3.61 -20.23
C CYS A 65 -9.67 -2.21 -19.90
N LEU A 66 -9.10 -1.17 -20.49
CA LEU A 66 -9.59 0.21 -20.33
C LEU A 66 -10.97 0.38 -20.99
N TYR A 67 -11.16 -0.16 -22.19
CA TYR A 67 -12.45 -0.14 -22.87
C TYR A 67 -13.54 -0.84 -22.05
N GLU A 68 -13.26 -2.05 -21.55
CA GLU A 68 -14.17 -2.78 -20.67
C GLU A 68 -14.53 -1.98 -19.41
N TRP A 69 -13.55 -1.29 -18.82
CA TRP A 69 -13.79 -0.40 -17.69
C TRP A 69 -14.71 0.77 -18.05
N GLU A 70 -14.48 1.42 -19.20
CA GLU A 70 -15.30 2.54 -19.67
C GLU A 70 -16.75 2.13 -19.95
N VAL A 71 -16.95 0.94 -20.54
CA VAL A 71 -18.28 0.38 -20.78
C VAL A 71 -19.01 0.18 -19.46
N ARG A 72 -18.36 -0.47 -18.48
CA ARG A 72 -18.96 -0.69 -17.15
C ARG A 72 -19.26 0.61 -16.40
N GLN A 73 -18.37 1.60 -16.49
CA GLN A 73 -18.63 2.93 -15.94
C GLN A 73 -19.88 3.56 -16.56
N ARG A 74 -20.01 3.50 -17.88
CA ARG A 74 -21.17 4.06 -18.60
C ARG A 74 -22.48 3.40 -18.17
N ASP A 75 -22.45 2.08 -17.95
CA ASP A 75 -23.61 1.33 -17.46
C ASP A 75 -23.99 1.76 -16.03
N VAL A 76 -23.00 1.91 -15.14
CA VAL A 76 -23.20 2.39 -13.76
C VAL A 76 -23.82 3.79 -13.75
N LEU A 77 -23.35 4.68 -14.62
CA LEU A 77 -23.85 6.06 -14.73
C LEU A 77 -25.15 6.16 -15.55
N ARG A 78 -25.74 5.04 -16.00
CA ARG A 78 -26.92 5.00 -16.89
C ARG A 78 -26.76 5.91 -18.11
N GLY A 79 -25.56 5.95 -18.69
CA GLY A 79 -25.22 6.77 -19.84
C GLY A 79 -24.89 8.23 -19.55
N ARG A 80 -24.84 8.68 -18.28
CA ARG A 80 -24.35 10.02 -17.94
C ARG A 80 -22.82 10.06 -18.06
N VAL A 81 -22.29 10.97 -18.88
CA VAL A 81 -20.84 11.17 -19.02
C VAL A 81 -20.43 12.24 -18.00
N SER A 82 -19.77 11.83 -16.91
CA SER A 82 -19.10 12.77 -16.01
C SER A 82 -17.65 12.93 -16.47
N ALA A 83 -17.17 14.18 -16.56
CA ALA A 83 -15.79 14.49 -16.95
C ALA A 83 -14.73 14.08 -15.91
N ASP A 84 -15.16 13.68 -14.70
CA ASP A 84 -14.29 13.39 -13.56
C ASP A 84 -14.02 11.89 -13.33
N CYS A 85 -14.53 11.01 -14.18
CA CYS A 85 -14.39 9.56 -14.02
C CYS A 85 -13.24 9.03 -14.88
N ASN A 86 -12.03 9.04 -14.34
CA ASN A 86 -10.85 8.48 -15.00
C ASN A 86 -10.49 7.10 -14.44
N ALA A 87 -10.20 6.15 -15.33
CA ALA A 87 -9.63 4.87 -14.95
C ALA A 87 -8.28 5.09 -14.25
N THR A 88 -8.14 4.49 -13.07
CA THR A 88 -6.93 4.49 -12.27
C THR A 88 -6.31 3.11 -12.32
N LEU A 89 -5.12 3.06 -12.90
CA LEU A 89 -4.28 1.87 -12.83
C LEU A 89 -3.34 2.00 -11.62
N SER A 90 -3.16 0.92 -10.88
CA SER A 90 -2.29 0.89 -9.69
C SER A 90 -1.38 -0.33 -9.71
N LEU A 91 -0.09 -0.13 -9.42
CA LEU A 91 0.84 -1.23 -9.13
C LEU A 91 0.74 -1.54 -7.65
N ARG A 92 0.34 -2.77 -7.32
CA ARG A 92 0.25 -3.22 -5.94
C ARG A 92 0.95 -4.55 -5.75
N MET A 93 1.50 -4.74 -4.55
CA MET A 93 2.10 -6.01 -4.16
C MET A 93 1.00 -7.07 -4.04
N ARG A 94 1.11 -8.10 -4.87
CA ARG A 94 0.23 -9.28 -4.87
C ARG A 94 0.82 -10.40 -4.02
N HIS A 95 2.13 -10.59 -4.09
CA HIS A 95 2.85 -11.62 -3.35
C HIS A 95 4.09 -11.03 -2.68
N TYR A 96 4.30 -11.37 -1.41
CA TYR A 96 5.54 -11.07 -0.71
C TYR A 96 6.44 -12.30 -0.68
N TRP A 97 7.51 -12.29 -1.47
CA TRP A 97 8.44 -13.41 -1.60
C TRP A 97 9.47 -13.41 -0.48
N ARG A 98 9.21 -14.14 0.61
CA ARG A 98 10.09 -14.14 1.79
C ARG A 98 11.49 -14.67 1.50
N HIS A 99 11.59 -15.60 0.57
CA HIS A 99 12.86 -16.17 0.13
C HIS A 99 13.71 -15.21 -0.72
N LEU A 100 13.17 -14.06 -1.16
CA LEU A 100 13.88 -13.06 -1.98
C LEU A 100 14.12 -11.73 -1.26
N ILE A 101 13.97 -11.67 0.07
CA ILE A 101 14.12 -10.43 0.86
C ILE A 101 15.50 -9.79 0.67
N CYS A 102 16.56 -10.60 0.55
CA CYS A 102 17.93 -10.11 0.35
C CYS A 102 18.09 -9.31 -0.96
N ASN A 103 17.22 -9.52 -1.95
CA ASN A 103 17.28 -8.90 -3.26
C ASN A 103 16.34 -7.71 -3.41
N GLU A 104 15.67 -7.28 -2.34
CA GLU A 104 14.76 -6.13 -2.40
C GLU A 104 15.50 -4.83 -2.72
N THR A 105 14.96 -4.06 -3.66
CA THR A 105 15.51 -2.74 -4.02
C THR A 105 15.09 -1.66 -3.02
N ALA A 106 15.75 -0.50 -3.03
CA ALA A 106 15.38 0.62 -2.17
C ALA A 106 13.92 1.06 -2.40
N MET A 107 13.46 1.03 -3.65
CA MET A 107 12.09 1.38 -4.01
C MET A 107 11.07 0.36 -3.49
N GLU A 108 11.36 -0.94 -3.60
CA GLU A 108 10.51 -1.99 -3.02
C GLU A 108 10.40 -1.87 -1.50
N ARG A 109 11.50 -1.52 -0.82
CA ARG A 109 11.51 -1.26 0.62
C ARG A 109 10.64 -0.07 0.99
N SER A 110 10.72 1.02 0.22
CA SER A 110 9.83 2.18 0.39
C SER A 110 8.36 1.76 0.22
N PHE A 111 8.02 1.04 -0.85
CA PHE A 111 6.66 0.55 -1.06
C PHE A 111 6.14 -0.36 0.06
N LEU A 112 7.01 -1.22 0.59
CA LEU A 112 6.67 -2.07 1.73
C LEU A 112 6.33 -1.25 2.97
N VAL A 113 7.12 -0.22 3.28
CA VAL A 113 6.85 0.68 4.41
C VAL A 113 5.46 1.31 4.29
N TRP A 114 5.15 1.93 3.14
CA TRP A 114 3.84 2.56 2.92
C TRP A 114 2.68 1.57 2.98
N ARG A 115 2.83 0.37 2.39
CA ARG A 115 1.81 -0.68 2.49
C ARG A 115 1.55 -1.05 3.95
N MET A 116 2.61 -1.19 4.75
CA MET A 116 2.46 -1.61 6.13
C MET A 116 1.86 -0.53 7.03
N ALA A 117 1.97 0.75 6.66
CA ALA A 117 1.21 1.81 7.32
C ALA A 117 -0.30 1.57 7.25
N GLU A 118 -0.84 1.15 6.09
CA GLU A 118 -2.26 0.84 5.94
C GLU A 118 -2.70 -0.29 6.90
N GLU A 119 -1.88 -1.35 6.99
CA GLU A 119 -2.13 -2.49 7.91
C GLU A 119 -2.01 -2.07 9.40
N LEU A 120 -1.10 -1.13 9.70
CA LEU A 120 -0.91 -0.56 11.03
C LEU A 120 -2.14 0.26 11.47
N VAL A 121 -2.63 1.18 10.63
CA VAL A 121 -3.82 2.02 10.92
C VAL A 121 -5.07 1.18 11.10
N CYS A 122 -5.21 0.12 10.29
CA CYS A 122 -6.29 -0.87 10.44
C CYS A 122 -6.23 -1.66 11.76
N GLY A 123 -5.14 -1.51 12.53
CA GLY A 123 -4.94 -2.20 13.81
C GLY A 123 -4.83 -3.71 13.62
N ARG A 124 -4.23 -4.15 12.50
CA ARG A 124 -3.96 -5.57 12.20
C ARG A 124 -2.60 -6.01 12.69
N ILE A 125 -1.64 -5.08 12.74
CA ILE A 125 -0.31 -5.32 13.31
C ILE A 125 -0.43 -5.20 14.84
N PRO A 126 -0.07 -6.25 15.60
CA PRO A 126 -0.06 -6.17 17.05
C PRO A 126 1.10 -5.29 17.51
N THR A 127 0.80 -4.09 17.98
CA THR A 127 1.78 -3.11 18.48
C THR A 127 1.42 -2.63 19.88
N SER A 128 2.42 -2.42 20.74
CA SER A 128 2.22 -1.69 21.99
C SER A 128 2.04 -0.19 21.72
N PRO A 129 1.43 0.59 22.63
CA PRO A 129 1.28 2.03 22.45
C PRO A 129 2.61 2.75 22.20
N GLN A 130 3.65 2.33 22.91
CA GLN A 130 5.00 2.89 22.78
C GLN A 130 5.59 2.59 21.39
N LEU A 131 5.41 1.37 20.88
CA LEU A 131 5.90 1.00 19.56
C LEU A 131 5.13 1.72 18.45
N ALA A 132 3.81 1.87 18.60
CA ALA A 132 2.97 2.59 17.66
C ALA A 132 3.36 4.08 17.59
N GLU A 133 3.70 4.70 18.72
CA GLU A 133 4.18 6.07 18.77
C GLU A 133 5.54 6.23 18.06
N GLN A 134 6.49 5.34 18.33
CA GLN A 134 7.80 5.33 17.67
C GLN A 134 7.68 5.12 16.15
N LEU A 135 6.80 4.22 15.72
CA LEU A 135 6.51 4.01 14.30
C LEU A 135 5.90 5.27 13.68
N ALA A 136 4.92 5.89 14.33
CA ALA A 136 4.31 7.12 13.85
C ALA A 136 5.34 8.27 13.72
N ALA A 137 6.28 8.39 14.65
CA ALA A 137 7.40 9.34 14.56
C ALA A 137 8.31 9.04 13.36
N LEU A 138 8.62 7.76 13.10
CA LEU A 138 9.42 7.35 11.93
C LEU A 138 8.69 7.65 10.60
N TYR A 139 7.38 7.42 10.53
CA TYR A 139 6.59 7.82 9.36
C TYR A 139 6.49 9.34 9.20
N ALA A 140 6.41 10.10 10.31
CA ALA A 140 6.48 11.56 10.25
C ALA A 140 7.80 12.04 9.64
N GLN A 141 8.93 11.45 10.07
CA GLN A 141 10.24 11.72 9.49
C GLN A 141 10.30 11.38 7.99
N LEU A 142 9.65 10.31 7.56
CA LEU A 142 9.55 9.96 6.14
C LEU A 142 8.68 10.92 5.32
N SER A 143 7.58 11.42 5.89
CA SER A 143 6.65 12.30 5.20
C SER A 143 7.12 13.76 5.14
N TYR A 144 7.75 14.25 6.20
CA TYR A 144 8.04 15.67 6.38
C TYR A 144 9.53 15.99 6.58
N GLY A 145 10.40 14.98 6.74
CA GLY A 145 11.80 15.18 7.09
C GLY A 145 11.99 15.51 8.57
N ASP A 146 12.99 16.33 8.89
CA ASP A 146 13.30 16.69 10.28
C ASP A 146 12.15 17.44 10.96
N ALA A 147 11.94 17.12 12.24
CA ALA A 147 10.88 17.73 13.03
C ALA A 147 11.03 19.26 13.07
N PRO A 148 9.96 20.02 12.76
CA PRO A 148 9.97 21.46 12.94
C PRO A 148 10.09 21.81 14.43
N ALA A 149 10.55 23.02 14.73
CA ALA A 149 10.67 23.50 16.11
C ALA A 149 9.34 23.45 16.88
N GLN A 150 8.21 23.56 16.18
CA GLN A 150 6.86 23.33 16.69
C GLN A 150 6.08 22.53 15.65
N MET A 151 5.55 21.37 16.06
CA MET A 151 4.65 20.56 15.24
C MET A 151 3.25 21.20 15.24
N THR A 152 2.67 21.42 14.06
CA THR A 152 1.31 21.96 13.98
C THR A 152 0.27 20.89 14.32
N GLU A 153 -0.89 21.31 14.81
CA GLU A 153 -2.01 20.40 15.11
C GLU A 153 -2.48 19.63 13.86
N GLU A 154 -2.43 20.28 12.69
CA GLU A 154 -2.75 19.66 11.40
C GLU A 154 -1.76 18.54 11.02
N GLN A 155 -0.45 18.77 11.19
CA GLN A 155 0.57 17.74 10.95
C GLN A 155 0.38 16.56 11.89
N PHE A 156 0.15 16.83 13.17
CA PHE A 156 -0.10 15.80 14.16
C PHE A 156 -1.36 14.98 13.85
N ALA A 157 -2.46 15.65 13.48
CA ALA A 157 -3.70 14.99 13.08
C ALA A 157 -3.53 14.15 11.81
N PHE A 158 -2.74 14.62 10.84
CA PHE A 158 -2.42 13.85 9.64
C PHE A 158 -1.62 12.59 9.98
N ILE A 159 -0.54 12.73 10.75
CA ILE A 159 0.35 11.62 11.10
C ILE A 159 -0.41 10.55 11.91
N THR A 160 -1.15 10.97 12.93
CA THR A 160 -1.93 10.03 13.76
C THR A 160 -3.01 9.32 12.97
N LYS A 161 -3.68 10.00 12.05
CA LYS A 161 -4.70 9.39 11.19
C LYS A 161 -4.10 8.38 10.19
N GLN A 162 -2.92 8.64 9.65
CA GLN A 162 -2.32 7.84 8.57
C GLN A 162 -1.32 6.79 9.04
N PHE A 163 -0.78 6.91 10.25
CA PHE A 163 0.32 6.07 10.73
C PHE A 163 0.15 5.52 12.15
N TYR A 164 -0.99 5.80 12.82
CA TYR A 164 -1.27 5.27 14.15
C TYR A 164 -2.50 4.33 14.14
N PRO A 165 -2.49 3.21 14.88
CA PRO A 165 -3.63 2.31 14.96
C PRO A 165 -4.89 3.02 15.49
N SER A 166 -5.93 3.06 14.66
CA SER A 166 -7.21 3.73 14.97
C SER A 166 -7.81 3.31 16.32
N LYS A 167 -7.78 2.02 16.64
CA LYS A 167 -8.31 1.45 17.91
C LYS A 167 -7.58 1.93 19.17
N MET A 168 -6.38 2.47 19.02
CA MET A 168 -5.54 2.89 20.14
C MET A 168 -5.63 4.40 20.39
N LEU A 169 -6.14 5.18 19.42
CA LEU A 169 -6.36 6.62 19.57
C LEU A 169 -7.37 6.94 20.67
N ASP A 170 -8.38 6.08 20.87
CA ASP A 170 -9.41 6.27 21.89
C ASP A 170 -8.89 6.12 23.34
N VAL A 171 -7.76 5.42 23.51
CA VAL A 171 -7.20 5.05 24.82
C VAL A 171 -5.90 5.82 25.09
N ALA A 172 -5.14 6.16 24.05
CA ALA A 172 -3.87 6.84 24.17
C ALA A 172 -4.07 8.37 24.22
N CYS A 173 -3.68 9.00 25.32
CA CYS A 173 -3.51 10.46 25.37
C CYS A 173 -2.17 10.83 24.71
N LEU A 174 -2.07 10.64 23.39
CA LEU A 174 -0.91 11.09 22.61
C LEU A 174 -0.85 12.62 22.66
N LYS A 175 0.04 13.16 23.49
CA LYS A 175 0.26 14.61 23.59
C LYS A 175 1.36 15.10 22.65
N SER A 176 2.27 14.22 22.25
CA SER A 176 3.40 14.53 21.36
C SER A 176 3.97 13.24 20.78
N LEU A 177 4.60 13.33 19.61
CA LEU A 177 5.44 12.27 19.05
C LEU A 177 6.89 12.56 19.41
N SER A 178 7.70 11.53 19.65
CA SER A 178 9.16 11.61 19.79
C SER A 178 9.89 11.92 18.46
N TRP A 179 9.28 12.73 17.60
CA TRP A 179 9.79 13.05 16.25
C TRP A 179 11.09 13.88 16.31
N SER A 180 11.23 14.78 17.28
CA SER A 180 12.45 15.58 17.46
C SER A 180 13.70 14.74 17.76
N GLU A 181 13.54 13.53 18.30
CA GLU A 181 14.66 12.60 18.58
C GLU A 181 15.24 11.99 17.30
N LEU A 182 14.52 12.10 16.16
CA LEU A 182 14.91 11.57 14.86
C LEU A 182 15.60 12.62 13.97
N CYS A 183 15.89 13.81 14.49
CA CYS A 183 16.53 14.88 13.75
C CYS A 183 17.87 14.43 13.14
N GLY A 184 18.06 14.67 11.84
CA GLY A 184 19.22 14.23 11.06
C GLY A 184 19.10 12.80 10.52
N MET A 185 17.97 12.10 10.75
CA MET A 185 17.74 10.77 10.20
C MET A 185 17.31 10.85 8.73
N GLY A 186 18.10 10.24 7.85
CA GLY A 186 17.78 10.16 6.42
C GLY A 186 16.64 9.17 6.11
N GLU A 187 15.97 9.37 4.98
CA GLU A 187 14.84 8.53 4.51
C GLU A 187 15.20 7.04 4.47
N ALA A 188 16.38 6.72 3.92
CA ALA A 188 16.85 5.34 3.81
C ALA A 188 17.04 4.66 5.17
N ASP A 189 17.48 5.40 6.18
CA ASP A 189 17.65 4.89 7.54
C ASP A 189 16.28 4.69 8.21
N ALA A 190 15.35 5.63 8.04
CA ALA A 190 13.99 5.53 8.56
C ALA A 190 13.26 4.31 7.97
N ILE A 191 13.33 4.11 6.64
CA ILE A 191 12.81 2.91 5.96
C ILE A 191 13.43 1.64 6.56
N ARG A 192 14.76 1.63 6.76
CA ARG A 192 15.47 0.46 7.32
C ARG A 192 14.97 0.12 8.73
N VAL A 193 14.83 1.11 9.62
CA VAL A 193 14.38 0.89 10.99
C VAL A 193 12.93 0.40 11.03
N ILE A 194 12.04 1.03 10.25
CA ILE A 194 10.63 0.61 10.17
C ILE A 194 10.55 -0.85 9.72
N LEU A 195 11.22 -1.22 8.63
CA LEU A 195 11.19 -2.60 8.13
C LEU A 195 11.80 -3.59 9.13
N GLN A 196 12.87 -3.21 9.84
CA GLN A 196 13.48 -4.06 10.86
C GLN A 196 12.50 -4.36 12.01
N VAL A 197 11.70 -3.38 12.42
CA VAL A 197 10.66 -3.56 13.45
C VAL A 197 9.51 -4.40 12.91
N LEU A 198 8.93 -4.00 11.77
CA LEU A 198 7.72 -4.61 11.24
C LEU A 198 7.93 -6.05 10.76
N ARG A 199 9.12 -6.42 10.27
CA ARG A 199 9.43 -7.80 9.88
C ARG A 199 9.47 -8.79 11.03
N LYS A 200 9.52 -8.33 12.28
CA LYS A 200 9.38 -9.21 13.44
C LYS A 200 7.96 -9.77 13.55
N TRP A 201 6.98 -9.15 12.91
CA TRP A 201 5.62 -9.66 12.87
C TRP A 201 5.53 -10.89 11.93
N PRO A 202 5.08 -12.06 12.40
CA PRO A 202 5.06 -13.28 11.59
C PRO A 202 4.21 -13.18 10.32
N LEU A 203 3.18 -12.33 10.32
CA LEU A 203 2.30 -12.13 9.17
C LEU A 203 2.74 -10.96 8.28
N PHE A 204 3.96 -10.46 8.45
CA PHE A 204 4.52 -9.42 7.59
C PHE A 204 4.44 -9.85 6.11
N GLY A 205 3.90 -8.94 5.28
CA GLY A 205 3.72 -9.15 3.85
C GLY A 205 2.58 -10.08 3.45
N CYS A 206 1.86 -10.69 4.41
CA CYS A 206 0.68 -11.50 4.09
C CYS A 206 -0.46 -10.64 3.55
N HIS A 207 -1.37 -11.26 2.79
CA HIS A 207 -2.67 -10.68 2.51
C HIS A 207 -3.66 -11.14 3.59
N LEU A 208 -4.16 -10.19 4.40
CA LEU A 208 -5.11 -10.47 5.47
C LEU A 208 -6.54 -10.22 5.01
N GLN A 209 -7.39 -11.24 5.16
CA GLN A 209 -8.82 -11.14 4.85
C GLN A 209 -9.64 -11.57 6.07
N ALA A 210 -10.58 -10.71 6.48
CA ALA A 210 -11.51 -11.06 7.55
C ALA A 210 -12.48 -12.16 7.07
N ALA A 211 -12.69 -13.18 7.90
CA ALA A 211 -13.60 -14.28 7.65
C ALA A 211 -14.42 -14.61 8.92
N GLY A 212 -15.58 -15.24 8.73
CA GLY A 212 -16.42 -15.73 9.82
C GLY A 212 -16.33 -17.25 9.92
N MET A 213 -16.10 -17.78 11.13
CA MET A 213 -16.08 -19.22 11.33
C MET A 213 -17.51 -19.75 11.50
N ARG A 214 -17.94 -20.65 10.62
CA ARG A 214 -19.31 -21.22 10.67
C ARG A 214 -19.54 -22.13 11.87
N THR A 215 -18.49 -22.65 12.50
CA THR A 215 -18.56 -23.74 13.49
C THR A 215 -18.46 -23.28 14.94
N SER A 216 -18.16 -22.01 15.24
CA SER A 216 -18.21 -21.53 16.63
C SER A 216 -18.50 -20.02 16.72
N ASN A 217 -19.68 -19.70 17.28
CA ASN A 217 -20.10 -18.41 17.85
C ASN A 217 -19.57 -17.14 17.17
N GLU A 218 -19.80 -16.99 15.86
CA GLU A 218 -19.58 -15.73 15.12
C GLU A 218 -18.20 -15.06 15.33
N ARG A 219 -17.18 -15.83 15.73
CA ARG A 219 -15.84 -15.28 15.94
C ARG A 219 -15.29 -14.85 14.59
N LYS A 220 -15.03 -13.55 14.46
CA LYS A 220 -14.30 -12.97 13.33
C LYS A 220 -12.85 -13.46 13.42
N VAL A 221 -12.42 -14.19 12.40
CA VAL A 221 -11.04 -14.65 12.23
C VAL A 221 -10.42 -13.89 11.05
N PHE A 222 -9.09 -13.90 10.96
CA PHE A 222 -8.38 -13.43 9.78
C PHE A 222 -7.73 -14.63 9.10
N LEU A 223 -7.91 -14.71 7.78
CA LEU A 223 -7.14 -15.58 6.91
C LEU A 223 -5.90 -14.81 6.45
N ALA A 224 -4.71 -15.36 6.68
CA ALA A 224 -3.47 -14.77 6.23
C ALA A 224 -2.87 -15.61 5.09
N LEU A 225 -2.85 -15.05 3.89
CA LEU A 225 -2.27 -15.70 2.72
C LEU A 225 -0.79 -15.29 2.58
N ALA A 226 0.10 -16.27 2.68
CA ALA A 226 1.53 -16.13 2.45
C ALA A 226 1.95 -16.77 1.10
N ASP A 227 3.21 -16.61 0.73
CA ASP A 227 3.80 -17.24 -0.45
C ASP A 227 3.84 -18.78 -0.34
N THR A 228 3.95 -19.31 0.88
CA THR A 228 4.09 -20.76 1.13
C THR A 228 2.94 -21.40 1.90
N ALA A 229 2.02 -20.63 2.48
CA ALA A 229 1.01 -21.16 3.40
C ALA A 229 -0.22 -20.26 3.53
N VAL A 230 -1.30 -20.82 4.09
CA VAL A 230 -2.47 -20.10 4.61
C VAL A 230 -2.47 -20.28 6.12
N HIS A 231 -2.54 -19.18 6.87
CA HIS A 231 -2.62 -19.16 8.33
C HIS A 231 -3.98 -18.63 8.80
#